data_AF-A0A2V8P7L7-F1
#
_entry.id   AF-A0A2V8P7L7-F1
#
_cell.length_a   1.000
_cell.length_b   1.000
_cell.length_c   1.000
_cell.angle_alpha   90.00
_cell.angle_beta   90.00
_cell.angle_gamma   90.00
#
_symmetry.space_group_name_H-M   'P 1'
#
loop_
_entity.id
_entity.type
_entity.pdbx_description
1 polymer ?
#
loop_
_entity_poly.entity_id
_entity_poly.type
_entity_poly.pdbx_seq_one_letter_code
_entity_poly.pdbx_strand_id
1 'polypeptide(L)' 'MAILANELEVKGTVVGPLEIRFENRRTTVDAVVLADRGEVLLGSVPMEDLDVIIDPKRQKLIVNPDYPYIPLTYAK' A
#
# COMPACT_ATOMS: atom_id res chain seq x y z
N MET A 1 -7.96 -10.13 10.53
CA MET A 1 -7.81 -9.39 11.80
C MET A 1 -6.68 -8.41 11.60
N ALA A 2 -6.80 -7.19 12.13
CA ALA A 2 -5.77 -6.15 12.06
C ALA A 2 -5.57 -5.57 13.47
N ILE A 3 -4.31 -5.32 13.84
CA ILE A 3 -3.95 -4.66 15.10
C ILE A 3 -3.71 -3.19 14.79
N LEU A 4 -4.43 -2.32 15.48
CA LEU A 4 -4.30 -0.87 15.34
C LEU A 4 -3.17 -0.32 16.22
N ALA A 5 -2.75 0.92 15.95
CA ALA A 5 -1.71 1.60 16.72
C ALA A 5 -2.05 1.79 18.21
N ASN A 6 -3.33 1.69 18.58
CA ASN A 6 -3.81 1.72 19.97
C ASN A 6 -3.93 0.31 20.58
N GLU A 7 -3.29 -0.69 19.97
CA GLU A 7 -3.27 -2.09 20.41
C GLU A 7 -4.63 -2.80 20.35
N LEU A 8 -5.67 -2.15 19.79
CA LEU A 8 -6.96 -2.79 19.59
C LEU A 8 -6.92 -3.73 18.39
N GLU A 9 -7.40 -4.95 18.61
CA GLU A 9 -7.62 -5.90 17.56
C GLU A 9 -9.01 -5.67 16.94
N VAL A 10 -9.02 -5.40 15.64
CA VAL A 10 -10.26 -5.16 14.88
C VAL A 10 -10.43 -6.24 13.82
N LYS A 11 -11.65 -6.79 13.77
CA LYS A 11 -12.09 -7.65 12.68
C LYS A 11 -12.68 -6.78 11.58
N GLY A 12 -12.07 -6.85 10.40
CA GLY A 12 -12.59 -6.21 9.19
C GLY A 12 -12.95 -7.24 8.13
N THR A 13 -13.73 -6.82 7.14
CA THR A 13 -14.07 -7.63 5.98
C THR A 13 -12.95 -7.55 4.95
N VAL A 14 -12.50 -8.70 4.45
CA VAL A 14 -11.54 -8.75 3.34
C VAL A 14 -12.30 -8.50 2.04
N VAL A 15 -11.79 -7.58 1.23
CA VAL A 15 -12.33 -7.22 -0.09
C VAL A 15 -11.23 -7.29 -1.14
N GLY A 16 -11.55 -7.82 -2.30
CA GLY A 16 -10.61 -7.93 -3.40
C GLY A 16 -11.14 -8.78 -4.55
N PRO A 17 -10.43 -8.82 -5.69
CA PRO A 17 -9.17 -8.12 -5.95
C PRO A 17 -9.37 -6.61 -6.22
N LEU A 18 -8.49 -5.76 -5.67
CA LEU A 18 -8.46 -4.32 -5.91
C LEU A 18 -7.25 -3.93 -6.74
N GLU A 19 -7.46 -3.23 -7.86
CA GLU A 19 -6.35 -2.62 -8.63
C GLU A 19 -5.99 -1.26 -8.03
N ILE A 20 -4.74 -1.11 -7.60
CA ILE A 20 -4.15 0.15 -7.14
C ILE A 20 -3.31 0.71 -8.28
N ARG A 21 -3.53 1.99 -8.62
CA ARG A 21 -2.73 2.73 -9.61
C ARG A 21 -2.07 3.93 -8.96
N PHE A 22 -0.78 4.09 -9.16
CA PHE A 22 -0.01 5.23 -8.68
C PHE A 22 1.03 5.62 -9.72
N GLU A 23 0.95 6.85 -10.22
CA GLU A 23 1.79 7.34 -11.33
C GLU A 23 1.84 6.36 -12.53
N ASN A 24 3.01 5.79 -12.82
CA ASN A 24 3.24 4.81 -13.88
C ASN A 24 3.23 3.36 -13.38
N ARG A 25 2.68 3.11 -12.19
CA ARG A 25 2.66 1.81 -11.50
C ARG A 25 1.25 1.31 -11.29
N ARG A 26 1.09 -0.01 -11.30
CA ARG A 26 -0.15 -0.71 -10.93
C ARG A 26 0.15 -2.00 -10.18
N THR A 27 -0.65 -2.34 -9.18
CA THR A 27 -0.65 -3.64 -8.51
C THR A 27 -2.08 -4.07 -8.17
N THR A 28 -2.29 -5.36 -7.92
CA THR A 28 -3.57 -5.92 -7.50
C THR A 28 -3.43 -6.56 -6.13
N VAL A 29 -4.22 -6.12 -5.15
CA VAL A 29 -4.16 -6.63 -3.77
C VAL A 29 -5.55 -6.85 -3.18
N ASP A 30 -5.61 -7.62 -2.10
CA ASP A 30 -6.77 -7.66 -1.21
C ASP A 30 -6.61 -6.63 -0.09
N ALA A 31 -7.71 -6.00 0.34
CA ALA A 31 -7.72 -5.01 1.42
C ALA A 31 -8.67 -5.42 2.55
N VAL A 32 -8.45 -4.84 3.73
CA VAL A 32 -9.30 -5.02 4.90
C VAL A 32 -10.10 -3.74 5.14
N VAL A 33 -11.43 -3.84 5.13
CA VAL A 33 -12.32 -2.72 5.44
C VAL A 33 -12.53 -2.63 6.95
N LEU A 34 -12.14 -1.51 7.55
CA LEU A 34 -12.34 -1.19 8.96
C LEU A 34 -13.53 -0.23 9.10
N ALA A 35 -14.53 -0.63 9.87
CA ALA A 35 -15.82 0.06 9.97
C ALA A 35 -15.77 1.20 11.00
N ASP A 36 -15.12 2.32 10.69
CA ASP A 36 -15.04 3.53 11.54
C ASP A 36 -13.99 4.56 11.08
N ARG A 37 -13.06 4.19 10.20
CA ARG A 37 -12.00 5.11 9.72
C ARG A 37 -12.22 5.49 8.26
N GLY A 38 -12.39 6.78 8.00
CA GLY A 38 -12.64 7.33 6.66
C GLY A 38 -11.39 7.43 5.78
N GLU A 39 -10.19 7.31 6.36
CA GLU A 39 -8.93 7.39 5.63
C GLU A 39 -8.43 6.02 5.19
N VAL A 40 -8.04 5.91 3.92
CA VAL A 40 -7.45 4.70 3.36
C VAL A 40 -5.99 4.61 3.80
N LEU A 41 -5.61 3.47 4.38
CA LEU A 41 -4.23 3.18 4.73
C LEU A 41 -3.57 2.35 3.62
N LEU A 42 -2.43 2.81 3.11
CA LEU A 42 -1.61 2.05 2.18
C LEU A 42 -0.61 1.18 2.97
N GLY A 43 -0.74 -0.14 2.85
CA GLY A 43 0.13 -1.10 3.52
C GLY A 43 1.49 -1.27 2.84
N SER A 44 2.41 -1.99 3.49
CA SER A 44 3.75 -2.26 2.93
C SER A 44 3.72 -3.14 1.70
N VAL A 45 2.82 -4.13 1.63
CA VAL A 45 2.69 -5.04 0.47
C VAL A 45 2.43 -4.28 -0.83
N PRO A 46 1.38 -3.43 -0.95
CA PRO A 46 1.20 -2.65 -2.17
C PRO A 46 2.32 -1.62 -2.40
N MET A 47 3.00 -1.11 -1.37
CA MET A 47 4.16 -0.23 -1.56
C MET A 47 5.37 -0.97 -2.14
N GLU A 48 5.60 -2.22 -1.73
CA GLU A 48 6.65 -3.09 -2.26
C GLU A 48 6.37 -3.44 -3.72
N ASP A 49 5.14 -3.86 -4.04
CA ASP A 49 4.75 -4.22 -5.41
C ASP A 49 4.85 -3.04 -6.39
N LEU A 50 4.52 -1.83 -5.95
CA LEU A 50 4.62 -0.63 -6.78
C LEU A 50 6.05 -0.12 -6.90
N ASP A 51 6.97 -0.57 -6.05
CA ASP A 51 8.36 -0.09 -5.93
C ASP A 51 8.38 1.45 -5.79
N VAL A 52 7.74 1.91 -4.72
CA VAL A 52 7.61 3.32 -4.35
C VAL A 52 8.39 3.64 -3.08
N ILE A 53 8.87 4.87 -2.98
CA ILE A 53 9.66 5.39 -1.87
C ILE A 53 8.91 6.56 -1.23
N ILE A 54 8.97 6.67 0.09
CA ILE A 54 8.49 7.83 0.83
C ILE A 54 9.64 8.85 0.90
N ASP A 55 9.44 10.06 0.36
CA ASP A 55 10.27 11.24 0.60
C ASP A 55 9.73 11.96 1.85
N PRO A 56 10.34 11.77 3.05
CA PRO A 56 9.79 12.32 4.29
C PRO A 56 9.94 13.83 4.35
N LYS A 57 10.96 14.39 3.68
CA LYS A 57 11.25 15.83 3.66
C LYS A 57 10.18 16.57 2.87
N ARG A 58 9.71 15.99 1.78
CA ARG A 58 8.63 16.55 0.95
C ARG A 58 7.25 16.04 1.34
N GLN A 59 7.16 15.05 2.24
CA GLN A 59 5.95 14.33 2.60
C GLN A 59 5.23 13.78 1.36
N LYS A 60 5.98 13.13 0.47
CA LYS A 60 5.46 12.58 -0.79
C LYS A 60 5.80 11.10 -0.93
N LEU A 61 4.87 10.35 -1.48
CA LEU A 61 5.17 9.07 -2.11
C LEU A 61 5.68 9.36 -3.52
N ILE A 62 6.77 8.72 -3.92
CA ILE A 62 7.38 8.86 -5.25
C ILE A 62 7.70 7.49 -5.82
N VAL A 63 7.71 7.36 -7.14
CA VAL A 63 8.28 6.20 -7.81
C VAL A 63 9.77 6.10 -7.48
N ASN A 64 10.27 4.88 -7.28
CA ASN A 64 11.69 4.66 -7.05
C ASN A 64 12.55 5.32 -8.15
N PRO A 65 13.38 6.33 -7.82
CA PRO A 65 14.20 7.04 -8.80
C PRO A 65 15.26 6.16 -9.46
N ASP A 66 15.70 5.09 -8.80
CA ASP A 66 16.71 4.16 -9.33
C ASP A 66 16.12 3.25 -10.41
N TYR A 67 14.81 3.01 -10.35
CA TYR A 67 14.06 2.21 -11.33
C TYR A 67 12.84 3.00 -11.82
N PRO A 68 12.99 4.04 -12.65
CA PRO A 68 11.88 4.94 -12.97
C PRO A 68 10.79 4.31 -13.84
N TYR A 69 11.15 3.38 -14.73
CA TYR A 69 10.22 2.85 -15.74
C TYR A 69 9.56 1.51 -15.39
N ILE A 70 10.23 0.66 -14.62
CA ILE A 70 9.78 -0.71 -14.32
C ILE A 70 10.06 -1.01 -12.84
N PRO A 71 9.10 -1.56 -12.07
CA PRO A 71 9.32 -1.97 -10.69
C PRO A 71 10.31 -3.12 -10.57
N LEU A 72 11.18 -3.04 -9.57
CA LEU A 72 12.01 -4.17 -9.18
C LEU A 72 11.20 -5.12 -8.29
N THR A 73 10.72 -6.22 -8.85
CA THR A 73 10.05 -7.27 -8.07
C THR A 73 11.03 -8.41 -7.80
N TYR A 74 11.25 -8.74 -6.53
CA TYR A 74 11.94 -9.97 -6.16
C TYR A 74 10.96 -11.13 -6.20
N ALA A 75 11.15 -12.07 -7.13
CA ALA A 75 10.43 -13.33 -7.10
C ALA A 75 10.85 -14.12 -5.85
N LYS A 76 9.88 -14.45 -4.98
CA LYS A 76 10.05 -15.40 -3.89
C LYS A 76 9.63 -16.80 -4.31
#